data_AF-A0A845AL72-F1
#
_entry.id   AF-A0A845AL72-F1
#
_cell.length_a   1.000
_cell.length_b   1.000
_cell.length_c   1.000
_cell.angle_alpha   90.00
_cell.angle_beta   90.00
_cell.angle_gamma   90.00
#
_symmetry.space_group_name_H-M   'P 1'
#
loop_
_entity.id
_entity.type
_entity.pdbx_description
1 polymer ?
#
loop_
_entity_poly.entity_id
_entity_poly.type
_entity_poly.pdbx_seq_one_letter_code
_entity_poly.pdbx_strand_id
1 'polypeptide(L)'
;MASQEHIAERPTAPSYHDDAHSAYRTHLPRAGERSLRVKKARRLYRQRRNREATMGYDLFGEPAWDILLTLFVAHHTNQEMTASRVCISAATSTSTALRHLNMLEDRGLVSSTRDANDGRKRYVTLTAVALANVENFLDSI
;
A
#
# COMPACT_ATOMS: atom_id res chain seq x y z
N MET A 1 -38.27 -27.80 17.80
CA MET A 1 -37.06 -27.38 18.54
C MET A 1 -36.06 -26.87 17.53
N ALA A 2 -35.78 -25.57 17.62
CA ALA A 2 -34.93 -24.82 16.71
C ALA A 2 -33.45 -25.15 16.90
N SER A 3 -32.68 -25.07 15.81
CA SER A 3 -31.40 -24.37 15.77
C SER A 3 -30.97 -24.23 14.31
N GLN A 4 -31.12 -22.99 13.84
CA GLN A 4 -30.73 -22.49 12.54
C GLN A 4 -29.34 -21.88 12.75
N GLU A 5 -28.28 -22.53 12.26
CA GLU A 5 -26.93 -21.97 12.36
C GLU A 5 -26.77 -20.76 11.43
N HIS A 6 -26.32 -19.70 12.06
CA HIS A 6 -26.25 -18.32 11.60
C HIS A 6 -25.17 -18.18 10.52
N ILE A 7 -25.57 -17.81 9.30
CA ILE A 7 -24.65 -17.42 8.23
C ILE A 7 -23.94 -16.15 8.70
N ALA A 8 -22.63 -16.23 8.90
CA ALA A 8 -21.79 -15.09 9.23
C ALA A 8 -21.83 -14.08 8.06
N GLU A 9 -22.55 -12.98 8.25
CA GLU A 9 -22.57 -11.86 7.33
C GLU A 9 -21.15 -11.31 7.14
N ARG A 10 -20.74 -11.20 5.88
CA ARG A 10 -19.54 -10.45 5.48
C ARG A 10 -19.68 -9.01 5.97
N PRO A 11 -18.71 -8.42 6.69
CA PRO A 11 -18.79 -7.02 7.06
C PRO A 11 -18.78 -6.15 5.81
N THR A 12 -19.84 -5.36 5.65
CA THR A 12 -20.04 -4.32 4.64
C THR A 12 -18.94 -3.27 4.77
N ALA A 13 -18.22 -2.99 3.68
CA ALA A 13 -17.22 -1.93 3.65
C ALA A 13 -17.89 -0.56 3.91
N PRO A 14 -17.35 0.29 4.81
CA PRO A 14 -17.87 1.64 5.00
C PRO A 14 -17.59 2.49 3.76
N SER A 15 -18.62 3.23 3.32
CA SER A 15 -18.56 4.22 2.24
C SER A 15 -17.68 5.41 2.65
N TYR A 16 -16.40 5.38 2.30
CA TYR A 16 -15.50 6.52 2.43
C TYR A 16 -15.55 7.40 1.17
N HIS A 17 -16.09 8.61 1.30
CA HIS A 17 -16.21 9.59 0.21
C HIS A 17 -14.84 10.06 -0.29
N ASP A 18 -14.36 9.42 -1.36
CA ASP A 18 -14.27 9.96 -2.72
C ASP A 18 -13.74 11.39 -2.98
N ASP A 19 -12.54 11.74 -2.51
CA ASP A 19 -11.76 12.84 -3.11
C ASP A 19 -10.42 12.37 -3.71
N ALA A 20 -9.74 11.40 -3.10
CA ALA A 20 -8.45 10.91 -3.60
C ALA A 20 -8.57 9.89 -4.75
N HIS A 21 -9.70 9.20 -4.88
CA HIS A 21 -9.93 8.18 -5.92
C HIS A 21 -10.45 8.75 -7.25
N SER A 22 -11.18 9.87 -7.20
CA SER A 22 -11.83 10.47 -8.36
C SER A 22 -10.85 11.09 -9.38
N ALA A 23 -9.74 11.66 -8.89
CA ALA A 23 -8.78 12.42 -9.72
C ALA A 23 -7.94 11.57 -10.71
N TYR A 24 -7.92 10.23 -10.61
CA TYR A 24 -7.05 9.37 -11.45
C TYR A 24 -7.75 8.60 -12.56
N ARG A 25 -9.07 8.75 -12.73
CA ARG A 25 -9.82 8.00 -13.75
C ARG A 25 -9.45 8.36 -15.20
N THR A 26 -8.63 9.40 -15.42
CA THR A 26 -8.37 9.93 -16.76
C THR A 26 -7.31 9.17 -17.56
N HIS A 27 -6.44 8.34 -16.94
CA HIS A 27 -5.46 7.49 -17.64
C HIS A 27 -5.36 6.10 -16.98
N LEU A 28 -6.38 5.27 -17.15
CA LEU A 28 -6.30 3.86 -16.75
C LEU A 28 -5.46 3.08 -17.79
N PRO A 29 -4.28 2.56 -17.43
CA PRO A 29 -3.49 1.71 -18.33
C PRO A 29 -4.28 0.44 -18.69
N ARG A 30 -3.91 -0.21 -19.81
CA ARG A 30 -4.61 -1.44 -20.22
C ARG A 30 -4.54 -2.47 -19.09
N ALA A 31 -5.61 -3.23 -18.87
CA ALA A 31 -5.68 -4.19 -17.75
C ALA A 31 -4.45 -5.15 -17.69
N GLY A 32 -3.86 -5.48 -18.84
CA GLY A 32 -2.62 -6.27 -18.94
C GLY A 32 -1.37 -5.56 -18.39
N GLU A 33 -1.20 -4.26 -18.66
CA GLU A 33 -0.08 -3.44 -18.17
C GLU A 33 -0.13 -3.27 -16.65
N ARG A 34 -1.33 -2.98 -16.12
CA ARG A 34 -1.61 -2.95 -14.67
C ARG A 34 -1.20 -4.25 -13.99
N SER A 35 -1.60 -5.39 -14.55
CA SER A 35 -1.26 -6.71 -14.03
C SER A 35 0.24 -6.98 -14.05
N LEU A 36 0.94 -6.59 -15.13
CA LEU A 36 2.39 -6.75 -15.25
C LEU A 36 3.15 -5.90 -14.22
N ARG A 37 2.79 -4.62 -14.05
CA ARG A 37 3.41 -3.73 -13.06
C ARG A 37 3.23 -4.27 -11.64
N VAL A 38 2.05 -4.75 -11.28
CA VAL A 38 1.81 -5.40 -9.97
C VAL A 38 2.69 -6.63 -9.78
N LYS A 39 2.84 -7.48 -10.82
CA LYS A 39 3.73 -8.65 -10.75
C LYS A 39 5.20 -8.24 -10.56
N LYS A 40 5.67 -7.22 -11.29
CA LYS A 40 7.02 -6.66 -11.15
C LYS A 40 7.24 -6.10 -9.73
N ALA A 41 6.31 -5.29 -9.23
CA ALA A 41 6.36 -4.72 -7.87
C ALA A 41 6.46 -5.82 -6.80
N ARG A 42 5.62 -6.85 -6.87
CA ARG A 42 5.67 -8.00 -5.94
C ARG A 42 6.98 -8.78 -6.05
N ARG A 43 7.52 -8.95 -7.25
CA ARG A 43 8.81 -9.62 -7.47
C ARG A 43 9.96 -8.84 -6.84
N LEU A 44 10.02 -7.52 -7.07
CA LEU A 44 11.04 -6.65 -6.48
C LEU A 44 11.00 -6.68 -4.95
N TYR A 45 9.82 -6.51 -4.38
CA TYR A 45 9.62 -6.58 -2.93
C TYR A 45 10.13 -7.93 -2.37
N ARG A 46 9.74 -9.04 -3.00
CA ARG A 46 10.22 -10.38 -2.60
C ARG A 46 11.73 -10.55 -2.73
N GLN A 47 12.34 -10.02 -3.79
CA GLN A 47 13.78 -10.11 -3.99
C GLN A 47 14.53 -9.35 -2.89
N ARG A 48 14.04 -8.17 -2.50
CA ARG A 48 14.59 -7.38 -1.39
C ARG A 48 14.47 -8.14 -0.07
N ARG A 49 13.28 -8.67 0.23
CA ARG A 49 13.04 -9.51 1.42
C ARG A 49 13.95 -10.73 1.47
N ASN A 50 14.26 -11.35 0.33
CA ASN A 50 15.17 -12.48 0.30
C ASN A 50 16.62 -12.09 0.61
N ARG A 51 17.07 -10.92 0.13
CA ARG A 51 18.39 -10.36 0.47
C ARG A 51 18.51 -10.07 1.96
N GLU A 52 17.50 -9.39 2.52
CA GLU A 52 17.45 -9.11 3.97
C GLU A 52 17.45 -10.41 4.81
N ALA A 53 16.69 -11.42 4.41
CA ALA A 53 16.63 -12.70 5.11
C ALA A 53 17.96 -13.46 5.07
N THR A 54 18.73 -13.32 3.99
CA THR A 54 20.00 -14.05 3.80
C THR A 54 21.19 -13.31 4.41
N MET A 55 21.18 -11.97 4.38
CA MET A 55 22.35 -11.15 4.73
C MET A 55 22.14 -10.22 5.93
N GLY A 56 20.92 -10.15 6.49
CA GLY A 56 20.58 -9.28 7.62
C GLY A 56 19.96 -7.95 7.18
N TYR A 57 19.04 -7.44 8.00
CA TYR A 57 18.25 -6.22 7.73
C TYR A 57 19.12 -4.96 7.65
N ASP A 58 20.15 -4.87 8.50
CA ASP A 58 20.99 -3.67 8.62
C ASP A 58 21.80 -3.35 7.36
N LEU A 59 21.94 -4.31 6.45
CA LEU A 59 22.74 -4.15 5.22
C LEU A 59 21.91 -3.73 4.00
N PHE A 60 20.61 -4.06 3.94
CA PHE A 60 19.81 -3.89 2.72
C PHE A 60 18.40 -3.34 2.95
N GLY A 61 18.11 -2.85 4.15
CA GLY A 61 16.82 -2.24 4.49
C GLY A 61 16.53 -0.99 3.65
N GLU A 62 15.53 -1.07 2.78
CA GLU A 62 15.02 0.08 2.01
C GLU A 62 13.54 0.34 2.34
N PRO A 63 13.21 0.61 3.62
CA PRO A 63 11.83 0.62 4.11
C PRO A 63 10.92 1.63 3.41
N ALA A 64 11.45 2.78 2.97
CA ALA A 64 10.69 3.75 2.20
C ALA A 64 10.20 3.17 0.87
N TRP A 65 11.05 2.43 0.15
CA TRP A 65 10.67 1.82 -1.11
C TRP A 65 9.70 0.67 -0.92
N ASP A 66 9.89 -0.13 0.13
CA ASP A 66 8.98 -1.25 0.43
C ASP A 66 7.57 -0.76 0.78
N ILE A 67 7.46 0.38 1.47
CA ILE A 67 6.18 1.08 1.68
C ILE A 67 5.57 1.50 0.35
N LEU A 68 6.35 2.12 -0.54
CA LEU A 68 5.87 2.56 -1.85
C LEU A 68 5.36 1.38 -2.70
N LEU A 69 6.12 0.28 -2.77
CA LEU A 69 5.72 -0.94 -3.49
C LEU A 69 4.46 -1.57 -2.90
N THR A 70 4.35 -1.60 -1.57
CA THR A 70 3.18 -2.15 -0.87
C THR A 70 1.93 -1.33 -1.20
N LEU A 71 2.01 -0.01 -1.09
CA LEU A 71 0.91 0.90 -1.40
C LEU A 71 0.56 0.87 -2.89
N PHE A 72 1.56 0.74 -3.77
CA PHE A 72 1.36 0.59 -5.21
C PHE A 72 0.53 -0.65 -5.54
N VAL A 73 0.89 -1.79 -4.95
CA VAL A 73 0.15 -3.03 -5.14
C VAL A 73 -1.27 -2.90 -4.60
N ALA A 74 -1.44 -2.29 -3.42
CA ALA A 74 -2.76 -2.08 -2.81
C ALA A 74 -3.67 -1.17 -3.65
N HIS A 75 -3.12 -0.09 -4.19
CA HIS A 75 -3.81 0.80 -5.13
C HIS A 75 -4.32 0.02 -6.35
N HIS A 76 -3.49 -0.86 -6.91
CA HIS A 76 -3.87 -1.66 -8.07
C HIS A 76 -4.75 -2.88 -7.75
N THR A 77 -4.91 -3.26 -6.49
CA THR A 77 -5.85 -4.30 -6.04
C THR A 77 -7.13 -3.74 -5.44
N ASN A 78 -7.32 -2.41 -5.48
CA ASN A 78 -8.41 -1.69 -4.79
C ASN A 78 -8.51 -2.09 -3.31
N GLN A 79 -7.35 -2.27 -2.66
CA GLN A 79 -7.25 -2.58 -1.25
C GLN A 79 -6.91 -1.32 -0.47
N GLU A 80 -7.73 -1.02 0.53
CA GLU A 80 -7.42 0.03 1.49
C GLU A 80 -6.28 -0.41 2.42
N MET A 81 -5.39 0.53 2.72
CA MET A 81 -4.24 0.29 3.58
C MET A 81 -4.26 1.25 4.75
N THR A 82 -4.15 0.70 5.96
CA THR A 82 -3.94 1.48 7.18
C THR A 82 -2.46 1.62 7.47
N ALA A 83 -2.06 2.67 8.17
CA ALA A 83 -0.68 2.89 8.60
C ALA A 83 -0.12 1.67 9.35
N SER A 84 -0.92 1.06 10.24
CA SER A 84 -0.52 -0.15 10.97
C SER A 84 -0.27 -1.33 10.02
N ARG A 85 -1.13 -1.54 9.03
CA ARG A 85 -0.97 -2.63 8.05
C ARG A 85 0.22 -2.40 7.12
N VAL A 86 0.50 -1.15 6.77
CA VAL A 86 1.73 -0.78 6.04
C VAL A 86 2.97 -1.06 6.89
N CYS A 87 2.97 -0.70 8.18
CA CYS A 87 4.11 -0.96 9.06
C CYS A 87 4.42 -2.46 9.17
N ILE A 88 3.39 -3.30 9.29
CA ILE A 88 3.53 -4.77 9.27
C ILE A 88 4.11 -5.24 7.93
N SER A 89 3.67 -4.63 6.81
CA SER A 89 4.10 -5.02 5.46
C SER A 89 5.51 -4.52 5.12
N ALA A 90 5.98 -3.42 5.73
CA ALA A 90 7.29 -2.83 5.47
C ALA A 90 8.46 -3.62 6.12
N ALA A 91 8.16 -4.72 6.81
CA ALA A 91 9.14 -5.66 7.38
C ALA A 91 10.25 -5.03 8.24
N THR A 92 9.93 -3.90 8.89
CA THR A 92 10.80 -3.16 9.80
C THR A 92 10.10 -2.93 11.13
N SER A 93 10.81 -2.37 12.12
CA SER A 93 10.17 -1.98 13.38
C SER A 93 9.08 -0.93 13.14
N THR A 94 8.02 -0.95 13.95
CA THR A 94 6.92 0.00 13.83
C THR A 94 7.40 1.45 13.86
N SER A 95 8.36 1.78 14.73
CA SER A 95 8.94 3.12 14.82
C SER A 95 9.69 3.54 13.56
N THR A 96 10.45 2.62 12.94
CA THR A 96 11.14 2.88 11.67
C THR A 96 10.15 3.04 10.53
N ALA A 97 9.16 2.16 10.42
CA ALA A 97 8.12 2.27 9.38
C ALA A 97 7.37 3.61 9.49
N LEU A 98 6.97 4.02 10.68
CA LEU A 98 6.30 5.31 10.91
C LEU A 98 7.19 6.50 10.55
N ARG A 99 8.49 6.45 10.89
CA ARG A 99 9.44 7.50 10.49
C ARG A 99 9.51 7.64 8.97
N HIS A 100 9.60 6.52 8.26
CA HIS A 100 9.64 6.52 6.79
C HIS A 100 8.30 6.92 6.18
N LEU A 101 7.18 6.52 6.77
CA LEU A 101 5.86 6.94 6.34
C LEU A 101 5.69 8.46 6.43
N ASN A 102 6.03 9.06 7.58
CA ASN A 102 5.99 10.50 7.77
C ASN A 102 6.96 11.22 6.79
N MET A 103 8.17 10.70 6.61
CA MET A 103 9.12 11.25 5.62
C MET A 103 8.56 11.20 4.19
N LEU A 104 7.82 10.15 3.81
CA LEU A 104 7.20 10.04 2.50
C LEU A 104 6.00 11.01 2.35
N GLU A 105 5.25 11.23 3.43
CA GLU A 105 4.17 12.23 3.46
C GLU A 105 4.71 13.66 3.35
N ASP A 106 5.77 13.99 4.10
CA ASP A 106 6.43 15.30 4.05
C ASP A 106 6.97 15.61 2.64
N ARG A 107 7.33 14.57 1.88
CA ARG A 107 7.76 14.67 0.48
C ARG A 107 6.62 14.63 -0.54
N GLY A 108 5.36 14.57 -0.09
CA GLY A 108 4.19 14.50 -0.97
C GLY A 108 4.12 13.20 -1.79
N LEU A 109 4.77 12.13 -1.35
CA LEU A 109 4.74 10.81 -2.02
C LEU A 109 3.64 9.92 -1.46
N VAL A 110 3.30 10.09 -0.19
CA VAL A 110 2.19 9.41 0.48
C VAL A 110 1.19 10.45 0.96
N SER A 111 -0.09 10.13 0.89
CA SER A 111 -1.15 10.87 1.55
C SER A 111 -1.75 10.00 2.65
N SER A 112 -2.16 10.63 3.75
CA SER A 112 -2.84 9.92 4.82
C SER A 112 -4.07 10.67 5.27
N THR A 113 -5.14 9.93 5.53
CA THR A 113 -6.35 10.49 6.09
C THR A 113 -6.80 9.68 7.29
N ARG A 114 -7.23 10.38 8.35
CA ARG A 114 -7.82 9.73 9.52
C ARG A 114 -9.25 9.32 9.18
N ASP A 115 -9.65 8.14 9.65
CA ASP A 115 -11.03 7.68 9.56
C ASP A 115 -11.93 8.65 10.35
N ALA A 116 -13.02 9.10 9.73
CA ALA A 116 -13.95 10.05 10.34
C ALA A 116 -14.78 9.43 11.48
N ASN A 117 -14.97 8.10 11.45
CA ASN A 117 -15.74 7.36 12.45
C ASN A 117 -14.84 6.78 13.55
N ASP A 118 -13.56 6.49 13.23
CA ASP A 118 -12.58 5.95 14.17
C ASP A 118 -11.22 6.65 14.01
N GLY A 119 -11.01 7.78 14.69
CA GLY A 119 -9.77 8.57 14.60
C GLY A 119 -8.47 7.85 14.98
N ARG A 120 -8.54 6.57 15.41
CA ARG A 120 -7.40 5.67 15.61
C ARG A 120 -6.91 5.04 14.30
N LYS A 121 -7.78 4.89 13.30
CA LYS A 121 -7.42 4.38 11.98
C LYS A 121 -6.92 5.51 11.10
N ARG A 122 -5.70 5.35 10.61
CA ARG A 122 -5.08 6.22 9.62
C ARG A 122 -4.95 5.44 8.32
N TYR A 123 -5.73 5.81 7.31
CA TYR A 123 -5.58 5.28 5.96
C TYR A 123 -4.44 5.98 5.25
N VAL A 124 -3.73 5.25 4.41
CA VAL A 124 -2.54 5.71 3.71
C VAL A 124 -2.59 5.26 2.25
N THR A 125 -2.30 6.18 1.34
CA THR A 125 -2.36 5.97 -0.11
C THR A 125 -1.17 6.64 -0.80
N LEU A 126 -0.85 6.19 -2.01
CA LEU A 126 0.12 6.91 -2.85
C LEU A 126 -0.53 8.18 -3.40
N THR A 127 0.26 9.25 -3.53
CA THR A 127 -0.12 10.42 -4.32
C THR A 127 0.04 10.14 -5.82
N ALA A 128 -0.50 11.04 -6.66
CA ALA A 128 -0.35 11.01 -8.13
C ALA A 128 1.08 10.77 -8.54
N VAL A 129 1.93 11.61 -7.96
CA VAL A 129 3.34 11.76 -8.32
C VAL A 129 4.07 10.48 -7.95
N ALA A 130 3.84 9.95 -6.75
CA ALA A 130 4.46 8.69 -6.36
C ALA A 130 3.97 7.51 -7.19
N LEU A 131 2.68 7.45 -7.52
CA LEU A 131 2.13 6.41 -8.38
C LEU A 131 2.84 6.41 -9.74
N ALA A 132 2.86 7.57 -10.43
CA ALA A 132 3.51 7.73 -11.73
C ALA A 132 5.02 7.42 -11.68
N ASN A 133 5.71 7.87 -10.63
CA ASN A 133 7.14 7.58 -10.45
C ASN A 133 7.42 6.08 -10.32
N VAL A 134 6.59 5.35 -9.55
CA VAL A 134 6.73 3.90 -9.40
C VAL A 134 6.38 3.19 -10.70
N GLU A 135 5.35 3.63 -11.44
CA GLU A 135 5.04 3.07 -12.76
C GLU A 135 6.20 3.23 -13.75
N ASN A 136 6.75 4.44 -13.87
CA ASN A 136 7.89 4.73 -14.74
C ASN A 136 9.10 3.85 -14.39
N PHE A 137 9.38 3.69 -13.10
CA PHE A 137 10.44 2.80 -12.64
C PHE A 137 10.17 1.35 -13.04
N LEU A 138 8.95 0.84 -12.80
CA LEU A 138 8.58 -0.54 -13.13
C LEU A 138 8.57 -0.81 -14.64
N ASP A 139 8.33 0.20 -15.46
CA ASP A 139 8.37 0.08 -16.91
C ASP A 139 9.81 0.07 -17.45
N SER A 140 10.77 0.65 -16.71
CA SER A 140 12.19 0.69 -17.09
C SER A 140 12.97 -0.61 -16.86
N ILE A 141 12.39 -1.58 -16.15
CA ILE A 141 13.05 -2.84 -15.72
C ILE A 141 12.46 -4.11 -16.32
#